data_AF-A0A960TT97-F1
#
_entry.id   AF-A0A960TT97-F1
#
_cell.length_a   1.000
_cell.length_b   1.000
_cell.length_c   1.000
_cell.angle_alpha   90.00
_cell.angle_beta   90.00
_cell.angle_gamma   90.00
#
_symmetry.space_group_name_H-M   'P 1'
#
loop_
_entity.id
_entity.type
_entity.pdbx_description
1 polymer ?
#
loop_
_entity_poly.entity_id
_entity_poly.type
_entity_poly.pdbx_seq_one_letter_code
_entity_poly.pdbx_strand_id
1 'polypeptide(L)'
;MPWTDARLAELPDDRGFRLRGLEMTRLEGFVDAAFAFATTMLVISLSGIPSSVGELTAALKDVPAFLAGFLSIASFWQGHRRWSRRYGLEDGPTIQLSLALVFVMLVFVYPLKMVFSALFAWVSNGWLPTSFSLRTGQELAQLFVVYGVGFCAMTGIVALLYGRALKAREALRLNDLEQLMTRQAVTAHVIMAGTGLASALCAWLLPVRWGMWSGFFYATLPVTMPLTAILYERRAERLRAAS
;
A
#
# COMPACT_ATOMS: atom_id res chain seq x y z
N MET A 1 -2.69 24.44 17.41
CA MET A 1 -3.69 24.84 18.43
C MET A 1 -4.29 23.58 19.05
N PRO A 2 -4.56 23.55 20.35
CA PRO A 2 -5.19 22.38 20.98
C PRO A 2 -6.65 22.19 20.51
N TRP A 3 -7.10 20.94 20.42
CA TRP A 3 -8.49 20.61 20.09
C TRP A 3 -9.42 20.87 21.29
N THR A 4 -10.44 21.70 21.10
CA THR A 4 -11.50 21.96 22.09
C THR A 4 -12.76 21.16 21.75
N ASP A 5 -13.67 20.94 22.71
CA ASP A 5 -14.92 20.20 22.45
C ASP A 5 -15.78 20.86 21.37
N ALA A 6 -15.91 22.19 21.37
CA ALA A 6 -16.63 22.94 20.35
C ALA A 6 -16.08 22.66 18.93
N ARG A 7 -14.77 22.83 18.74
CA ARG A 7 -14.09 22.50 17.46
C ARG A 7 -14.25 21.05 17.04
N LEU A 8 -14.22 20.10 17.99
CA LEU A 8 -14.39 18.68 17.67
C LEU A 8 -15.83 18.35 17.23
N ALA A 9 -16.83 19.08 17.73
CA ALA A 9 -18.23 18.92 17.34
C ALA A 9 -18.53 19.47 15.95
N GLU A 10 -17.73 20.43 15.47
CA GLU A 10 -17.83 21.00 14.12
C GLU A 10 -17.18 20.13 13.03
N LEU A 11 -16.35 19.14 13.41
CA LEU A 11 -15.65 18.32 12.44
C LEU A 11 -16.61 17.37 11.70
N PRO A 12 -16.44 17.19 10.38
CA PRO A 12 -17.14 16.15 9.65
C PRO A 12 -16.84 14.78 10.24
N ASP A 13 -17.89 13.98 10.45
CA ASP A 13 -17.77 12.58 10.88
C ASP A 13 -17.83 11.63 9.67
N ASP A 14 -16.87 10.70 9.61
CA ASP A 14 -16.84 9.59 8.66
C ASP A 14 -16.92 8.26 9.41
N ARG A 15 -18.15 7.76 9.60
CA ARG A 15 -18.46 6.47 10.24
C ARG A 15 -17.94 6.35 11.69
N GLY A 16 -18.09 7.41 12.47
CA GLY A 16 -17.61 7.50 13.85
C GLY A 16 -16.16 7.95 13.98
N PHE A 17 -15.60 8.55 12.94
CA PHE A 17 -14.27 9.14 12.94
C PHE A 17 -14.32 10.62 12.54
N ARG A 18 -13.92 11.53 13.44
CA ARG A 18 -13.92 12.97 13.16
C ARG A 18 -12.68 13.36 12.34
N LEU A 19 -12.90 14.00 11.19
CA LEU A 19 -11.85 14.33 10.24
C LEU A 19 -11.11 15.61 10.62
N ARG A 20 -9.81 15.50 10.94
CA ARG A 20 -8.98 16.63 11.41
C ARG A 20 -8.15 17.29 10.30
N GLY A 21 -7.84 16.57 9.22
CA GLY A 21 -7.11 17.07 8.05
C GLY A 21 -8.07 17.56 6.96
N LEU A 22 -8.67 18.73 7.16
CA LEU A 22 -9.61 19.32 6.20
C LEU A 22 -8.92 20.24 5.18
N GLU A 23 -7.86 20.93 5.61
CA GLU A 23 -7.08 21.81 4.75
C GLU A 23 -6.02 21.01 4.00
N MET A 24 -5.87 21.28 2.70
CA MET A 24 -4.79 20.68 1.93
C MET A 24 -3.45 21.26 2.35
N THR A 25 -2.51 20.39 2.71
CA THR A 25 -1.17 20.81 3.12
C THR A 25 -0.17 20.72 1.97
N ARG A 26 0.96 21.43 2.09
CA ARG A 26 2.06 21.29 1.11
C ARG A 26 2.64 19.86 1.08
N LEU A 27 2.63 19.18 2.23
CA LEU A 27 3.06 17.79 2.33
C LEU A 27 2.10 16.88 1.54
N GLU A 28 0.80 17.04 1.72
CA GLU A 28 -0.22 16.29 0.96
C GLU A 28 -0.07 16.51 -0.54
N GLY A 29 0.05 17.77 -0.98
CA GLY A 29 0.25 18.09 -2.40
C GLY A 29 1.52 17.45 -2.98
N PHE A 30 2.61 17.39 -2.21
CA PHE A 30 3.84 16.71 -2.65
C PHE A 30 3.66 15.19 -2.76
N VAL A 31 3.01 14.57 -1.77
CA VAL A 31 2.74 13.13 -1.79
C VAL A 31 1.80 12.76 -2.94
N ASP A 32 0.73 13.53 -3.17
CA ASP A 32 -0.20 13.32 -4.29
C ASP A 32 0.51 13.44 -5.65
N ALA A 33 1.37 14.45 -5.82
CA ALA A 33 2.18 14.60 -7.03
C ALA A 33 3.13 13.40 -7.24
N ALA A 34 3.73 12.88 -6.17
CA ALA A 34 4.58 11.69 -6.26
C ALA A 34 3.80 10.42 -6.64
N PHE A 35 2.59 10.21 -6.11
CA PHE A 35 1.73 9.08 -6.50
C PHE A 35 1.29 9.18 -7.96
N ALA A 36 0.94 10.38 -8.43
CA ALA A 36 0.63 10.63 -9.83
C ALA A 36 1.84 10.33 -10.72
N PHE A 37 3.04 10.79 -10.34
CA PHE A 37 4.28 10.51 -11.07
C PHE A 37 4.64 9.01 -11.08
N ALA A 38 4.51 8.30 -9.95
CA ALA A 38 4.74 6.86 -9.89
C ALA A 38 3.78 6.10 -10.84
N THR A 39 2.54 6.57 -10.93
CA THR A 39 1.53 6.00 -11.82
C THR A 39 1.85 6.24 -13.29
N THR A 40 2.34 7.43 -13.65
CA THR A 40 2.76 7.71 -15.04
C THR A 40 4.03 6.95 -15.41
N MET A 41 4.99 6.78 -14.49
CA MET A 41 6.16 5.92 -14.71
C MET A 41 5.76 4.47 -15.00
N LEU A 42 4.72 3.97 -14.33
CA LEU A 42 4.20 2.63 -14.58
C LEU A 42 3.69 2.49 -16.03
N VAL A 43 3.01 3.51 -16.57
CA VAL A 43 2.57 3.56 -18.00
C VAL A 43 3.75 3.71 -18.94
N ILE A 44 4.62 4.69 -18.72
CA ILE A 44 5.67 5.09 -19.68
C ILE A 44 6.75 4.00 -19.80
N SER A 45 6.84 3.09 -18.83
CA SER A 45 7.69 1.89 -18.95
C SER A 45 7.21 0.88 -20.01
N LEU A 46 6.10 1.13 -20.72
CA LEU A 46 5.71 0.38 -21.92
C LEU A 46 6.74 0.62 -23.04
N SER A 47 7.00 -0.40 -23.85
CA SER A 47 7.85 -0.31 -25.04
C SER A 47 7.44 0.89 -25.93
N GLY A 48 8.39 1.44 -26.68
CA GLY A 48 8.23 2.67 -27.47
C GLY A 48 6.97 2.73 -28.35
N ILE A 49 6.68 3.92 -28.88
CA ILE A 49 5.44 4.20 -29.64
C ILE A 49 5.25 3.16 -30.76
N PRO A 50 4.14 2.39 -30.77
CA PRO A 50 3.89 1.38 -31.80
C PRO A 50 3.85 1.98 -33.20
N SER A 51 4.59 1.39 -34.13
CA SER A 51 4.66 1.80 -35.53
C SER A 51 3.71 1.00 -36.44
N SER A 52 3.13 -0.09 -35.92
CA SER A 52 2.20 -0.97 -36.65
C SER A 52 1.05 -1.47 -35.77
N VAL A 53 -0.01 -1.99 -36.40
CA VAL A 53 -1.15 -2.62 -35.69
C VAL A 53 -0.71 -3.85 -34.89
N GLY A 54 0.28 -4.59 -35.40
CA GLY A 54 0.85 -5.74 -34.69
C GLY A 54 1.56 -5.32 -33.40
N GLU A 55 2.39 -4.28 -33.48
CA GLU A 55 3.05 -3.70 -32.30
C GLU A 55 2.05 -3.09 -31.32
N LEU A 56 0.99 -2.43 -31.80
CA LEU A 56 -0.08 -1.91 -30.95
C LEU A 56 -0.78 -3.03 -30.19
N THR A 57 -1.12 -4.11 -30.89
CA THR A 57 -1.76 -5.29 -30.28
C THR A 57 -0.85 -5.94 -29.24
N ALA A 58 0.46 -6.01 -29.51
CA ALA A 58 1.44 -6.51 -28.55
C ALA A 58 1.53 -5.61 -27.30
N ALA A 59 1.57 -4.28 -27.48
CA ALA A 59 1.58 -3.32 -26.37
C ALA A 59 0.32 -3.40 -25.51
N LEU A 60 -0.86 -3.61 -26.13
CA LEU A 60 -2.13 -3.77 -25.39
C LEU A 60 -2.16 -5.00 -24.49
N LYS A 61 -1.31 -6.01 -24.73
CA LYS A 61 -1.21 -7.18 -23.84
C LYS A 61 -0.54 -6.85 -22.50
N ASP A 62 0.15 -5.73 -22.36
CA ASP A 62 0.70 -5.30 -21.07
C ASP A 62 -0.37 -4.63 -20.16
N VAL A 63 -1.54 -4.29 -20.70
CA VAL A 63 -2.61 -3.58 -19.97
C VAL A 63 -3.04 -4.28 -18.67
N PRO A 64 -3.21 -5.62 -18.60
CA PRO A 64 -3.57 -6.28 -17.35
C PRO A 64 -2.53 -6.10 -16.24
N ALA A 65 -1.24 -6.23 -16.57
CA ALA A 65 -0.15 -6.02 -15.62
C ALA A 65 -0.06 -4.56 -15.17
N PHE A 66 -0.22 -3.63 -16.12
CA PHE A 66 -0.33 -2.20 -15.83
C PHE A 66 -1.49 -1.91 -14.88
N LEU A 67 -2.69 -2.43 -15.16
CA LEU A 67 -3.89 -2.19 -14.35
C LEU A 67 -3.71 -2.71 -12.93
N ALA A 68 -3.14 -3.90 -12.73
CA ALA A 68 -2.87 -4.44 -11.40
C ALA A 68 -1.84 -3.60 -10.62
N GLY A 69 -0.78 -3.14 -11.30
CA GLY A 69 0.19 -2.22 -10.71
C GLY A 69 -0.43 -0.87 -10.34
N PHE A 70 -1.26 -0.31 -11.24
CA PHE A 70 -1.99 0.93 -11.02
C PHE A 70 -2.89 0.82 -9.79
N LEU A 71 -3.72 -0.23 -9.71
CA LEU A 71 -4.62 -0.42 -8.58
C LEU A 71 -3.86 -0.59 -7.26
N SER A 72 -2.69 -1.24 -7.30
CA SER A 72 -1.83 -1.39 -6.14
C SER A 72 -1.29 -0.04 -5.65
N ILE A 73 -0.71 0.78 -6.54
CA ILE A 73 -0.23 2.14 -6.20
C ILE A 73 -1.39 3.02 -5.72
N ALA A 74 -2.52 2.99 -6.43
CA ALA A 74 -3.73 3.75 -6.07
C ALA A 74 -4.27 3.35 -4.69
N SER A 75 -4.15 2.08 -4.28
CA SER A 75 -4.56 1.64 -2.95
C SER A 75 -3.71 2.26 -1.83
N PHE A 76 -2.39 2.39 -2.04
CA PHE A 76 -1.49 3.08 -1.11
C PHE A 76 -1.78 4.59 -1.06
N TRP A 77 -2.05 5.21 -2.22
CA TRP A 77 -2.47 6.60 -2.29
C TRP A 77 -3.76 6.85 -1.49
N GLN A 78 -4.79 6.02 -1.72
CA GLN A 78 -6.05 6.10 -0.97
C GLN A 78 -5.82 5.89 0.53
N GLY A 79 -4.91 4.99 0.91
CA GLY A 79 -4.51 4.76 2.30
C GLY A 79 -3.87 6.00 2.94
N HIS A 80 -2.88 6.60 2.28
CA HIS A 80 -2.24 7.83 2.75
C HIS A 80 -3.24 8.99 2.83
N ARG A 81 -4.08 9.18 1.80
CA ARG A 81 -5.14 10.20 1.80
C ARG A 81 -6.12 10.01 2.95
N ARG A 82 -6.55 8.78 3.23
CA ARG A 82 -7.42 8.47 4.37
C ARG A 82 -6.73 8.77 5.70
N TRP A 83 -5.47 8.40 5.84
CA TRP A 83 -4.68 8.71 7.03
C TRP A 83 -4.55 10.23 7.23
N SER A 84 -4.20 10.97 6.18
CA SER A 84 -4.01 12.43 6.25
C SER A 84 -5.30 13.16 6.65
N ARG A 85 -6.41 12.85 5.99
CA ARG A 85 -7.73 13.42 6.31
C ARG A 85 -8.18 13.14 7.75
N ARG A 86 -7.83 11.97 8.30
CA ARG A 86 -8.22 11.59 9.65
C ARG A 86 -7.44 12.35 10.72
N TYR A 87 -6.13 12.52 10.56
CA TYR A 87 -5.28 13.01 11.64
C TYR A 87 -4.75 14.43 11.44
N GLY A 88 -4.60 14.91 10.20
CA GLY A 88 -4.08 16.25 9.91
C GLY A 88 -2.74 16.56 10.58
N LEU A 89 -1.85 15.56 10.68
CA LEU A 89 -0.56 15.71 11.35
C LEU A 89 0.51 16.24 10.37
N GLU A 90 1.29 17.21 10.83
CA GLU A 90 2.40 17.83 10.06
C GLU A 90 3.71 17.93 10.87
N ASP A 91 3.88 17.06 11.88
CA ASP A 91 5.11 17.06 12.67
C ASP A 91 6.31 16.42 11.94
N GLY A 92 7.52 16.69 12.44
CA GLY A 92 8.78 16.20 11.84
C GLY A 92 8.79 14.70 11.51
N PRO A 93 8.47 13.80 12.46
CA PRO A 93 8.38 12.36 12.17
C PRO A 93 7.37 12.02 11.08
N THR A 94 6.22 12.69 11.07
CA THR A 94 5.19 12.51 10.04
C THR A 94 5.71 12.89 8.66
N ILE A 95 6.36 14.06 8.54
CA ILE A 95 6.98 14.51 7.29
C ILE A 95 8.03 13.49 6.81
N GLN A 96 8.92 13.03 7.70
CA GLN A 96 9.95 12.06 7.36
C GLN A 96 9.37 10.73 6.87
N LEU A 97 8.33 10.22 7.54
CA LEU A 97 7.65 8.99 7.14
C LEU A 97 6.93 9.13 5.79
N SER A 98 6.25 10.25 5.55
CA SER A 98 5.61 10.52 4.25
C SER A 98 6.63 10.66 3.11
N LEU A 99 7.78 11.31 3.36
CA LEU A 99 8.87 11.38 2.38
C LEU A 99 9.52 10.02 2.14
N ALA A 100 9.69 9.21 3.20
CA ALA A 100 10.18 7.83 3.07
C ALA A 100 9.20 6.97 2.26
N LEU A 101 7.89 7.12 2.47
CA LEU A 101 6.85 6.43 1.70
C LEU A 101 6.98 6.77 0.21
N VAL A 102 7.14 8.06 -0.12
CA VAL A 102 7.34 8.52 -1.50
C VAL A 102 8.60 7.90 -2.10
N PHE A 103 9.73 7.98 -1.40
CA PHE A 103 11.00 7.43 -1.87
C PHE A 103 10.90 5.92 -2.17
N VAL A 104 10.40 5.13 -1.21
CA VAL A 104 10.26 3.68 -1.37
C VAL A 104 9.29 3.36 -2.51
N MET A 105 8.18 4.08 -2.61
CA MET A 105 7.19 3.88 -3.68
C MET A 105 7.80 4.05 -5.07
N LEU A 106 8.59 5.11 -5.28
CA LEU A 106 9.21 5.39 -6.58
C LEU A 106 10.14 4.26 -7.02
N VAL A 107 10.90 3.68 -6.08
CA VAL A 107 11.72 2.49 -6.34
C VAL A 107 10.85 1.26 -6.57
N PHE A 108 9.74 1.13 -5.84
CA PHE A 108 8.85 -0.01 -5.87
C PHE A 108 8.03 -0.16 -7.17
N VAL A 109 7.93 0.89 -7.98
CA VAL A 109 7.22 0.85 -9.28
C VAL A 109 7.76 -0.28 -10.18
N TYR A 110 9.08 -0.46 -10.26
CA TYR A 110 9.68 -1.46 -11.15
C TYR A 110 9.42 -2.91 -10.68
N PRO A 111 9.75 -3.31 -9.43
CA PRO A 111 9.42 -4.65 -8.95
C PRO A 111 7.93 -4.97 -9.05
N LEU A 112 7.07 -3.99 -8.78
CA LEU A 112 5.62 -4.15 -8.86
C LEU A 112 5.16 -4.50 -10.28
N LYS A 113 5.62 -3.76 -11.29
CA LYS A 113 5.33 -4.07 -12.70
C LYS A 113 5.82 -5.47 -13.06
N MET A 114 7.05 -5.79 -12.66
CA MET A 114 7.67 -7.06 -12.98
C MET A 114 6.87 -8.24 -12.38
N VAL A 115 6.51 -8.18 -11.10
CA VAL A 115 5.73 -9.26 -10.46
C VAL A 115 4.39 -9.46 -11.14
N PHE A 116 3.66 -8.39 -11.48
CA PHE A 116 2.38 -8.55 -12.17
C PHE A 116 2.51 -9.05 -13.60
N SER A 117 3.50 -8.57 -14.37
CA SER A 117 3.77 -9.11 -15.71
C SER A 117 4.10 -10.60 -15.65
N ALA A 118 4.91 -11.05 -14.68
CA ALA A 118 5.20 -12.48 -14.48
C ALA A 118 3.95 -13.28 -14.09
N LEU A 119 3.13 -12.76 -13.17
CA LEU A 119 1.89 -13.41 -12.75
C LEU A 119 0.93 -13.60 -13.92
N PHE A 120 0.69 -12.55 -14.71
CA PHE A 120 -0.24 -12.60 -15.84
C PHE A 120 0.29 -13.46 -16.99
N ALA A 121 1.59 -13.46 -17.25
CA ALA A 121 2.20 -14.41 -18.18
C ALA A 121 1.98 -15.86 -17.73
N TRP A 122 2.17 -16.15 -16.44
CA TRP A 122 1.94 -17.49 -15.89
C TRP A 122 0.47 -17.92 -15.97
N VAL A 123 -0.47 -17.07 -15.52
CA VAL A 123 -1.91 -17.37 -15.55
C VAL A 123 -2.43 -17.55 -16.97
N SER A 124 -1.90 -16.80 -17.93
CA SER A 124 -2.31 -16.87 -19.35
C SER A 124 -1.55 -17.93 -20.16
N ASN A 125 -0.75 -18.77 -19.50
CA ASN A 125 0.11 -19.78 -20.15
C ASN A 125 1.01 -19.18 -21.26
N GLY A 126 1.56 -18.00 -21.02
CA GLY A 126 2.46 -17.28 -21.91
C GLY A 126 1.77 -16.42 -22.99
N TRP A 127 0.43 -16.34 -23.01
CA TRP A 127 -0.27 -15.50 -23.99
C TRP A 127 -0.04 -14.00 -23.75
N LEU A 128 0.07 -13.59 -22.48
CA LEU A 128 0.49 -12.25 -22.05
C LEU A 128 2.02 -12.21 -21.88
N PRO A 129 2.68 -11.13 -22.32
CA PRO A 129 4.13 -11.03 -22.30
C PRO A 129 4.66 -10.80 -20.89
N THR A 130 5.89 -11.27 -20.66
CA THR A 130 6.71 -10.75 -19.57
C THR A 130 7.45 -9.51 -20.08
N SER A 131 7.26 -8.36 -19.45
CA SER A 131 7.93 -7.10 -19.79
C SER A 131 9.45 -7.10 -19.55
N PHE A 132 10.00 -8.24 -19.13
CA PHE A 132 11.39 -8.46 -18.76
C PHE A 132 11.75 -9.94 -18.99
N SER A 133 13.01 -10.22 -19.31
CA SER A 133 13.49 -11.57 -19.58
C SER A 133 13.80 -12.32 -18.28
N LEU A 134 12.81 -12.99 -17.68
CA LEU A 134 13.06 -14.01 -16.66
C LEU A 134 13.59 -15.28 -17.33
N ARG A 135 14.87 -15.55 -17.18
CA ARG A 135 15.55 -16.71 -17.78
C ARG A 135 15.60 -17.90 -16.84
N THR A 136 15.55 -17.67 -15.52
CA THR A 136 15.70 -18.73 -14.52
C THR A 136 14.76 -18.55 -13.32
N GLY A 137 14.48 -19.66 -12.61
CA GLY A 137 13.76 -19.61 -11.34
C GLY A 137 14.50 -18.83 -10.25
N GLN A 138 15.83 -18.68 -10.37
CA GLN A 138 16.63 -17.86 -9.46
C GLN A 138 16.34 -16.36 -9.62
N GLU A 139 16.23 -15.89 -10.86
CA GLU A 139 15.85 -14.50 -11.14
C GLU A 139 14.43 -14.19 -10.62
N LEU A 140 13.50 -15.15 -10.74
CA LEU A 140 12.16 -15.01 -10.18
C LEU A 140 12.18 -14.97 -8.64
N ALA A 141 12.97 -15.82 -7.98
CA ALA A 141 13.15 -15.75 -6.54
C ALA A 141 13.74 -14.41 -6.09
N GLN A 142 14.76 -13.90 -6.78
CA GLN A 142 15.35 -12.59 -6.53
C GLN A 142 14.34 -11.45 -6.71
N LEU A 143 13.49 -11.52 -7.74
CA LEU A 143 12.40 -10.56 -7.92
C LEU A 143 11.46 -10.54 -6.71
N PHE A 144 11.09 -11.71 -6.17
CA PHE A 144 10.26 -11.79 -4.96
C PHE A 144 10.95 -11.28 -3.70
N VAL A 145 12.28 -11.41 -3.58
CA VAL A 145 13.03 -10.75 -2.49
C VAL A 145 12.88 -9.24 -2.58
N VAL A 146 13.16 -8.66 -3.74
CA VAL A 146 13.09 -7.19 -3.94
C VAL A 146 11.66 -6.69 -3.75
N TYR A 147 10.68 -7.38 -4.32
CA TYR A 147 9.26 -7.06 -4.15
C TYR A 147 8.84 -7.17 -2.68
N GLY A 148 9.22 -8.24 -1.98
CA GLY A 148 8.86 -8.44 -0.58
C GLY A 148 9.45 -7.41 0.36
N VAL A 149 10.71 -7.02 0.15
CA VAL A 149 11.36 -5.93 0.91
C VAL A 149 10.65 -4.60 0.65
N GLY A 150 10.37 -4.28 -0.62
CA GLY A 150 9.67 -3.03 -0.98
C GLY A 150 8.25 -2.97 -0.40
N PHE A 151 7.49 -4.06 -0.51
CA PHE A 151 6.14 -4.16 0.07
C PHE A 151 6.15 -4.05 1.59
N CYS A 152 7.11 -4.73 2.25
CA CYS A 152 7.32 -4.64 3.69
C CYS A 152 7.64 -3.21 4.13
N ALA A 153 8.53 -2.52 3.41
CA ALA A 153 8.88 -1.13 3.69
C ALA A 153 7.67 -0.20 3.50
N MET A 154 6.96 -0.29 2.38
CA MET A 154 5.77 0.52 2.10
C MET A 154 4.71 0.37 3.18
N THR A 155 4.30 -0.87 3.47
CA THR A 155 3.25 -1.15 4.46
C THR A 155 3.72 -0.87 5.89
N GLY A 156 4.99 -1.13 6.20
CA GLY A 156 5.61 -0.78 7.47
C GLY A 156 5.62 0.73 7.73
N ILE A 157 5.95 1.55 6.73
CA ILE A 157 5.89 3.01 6.84
C ILE A 157 4.46 3.47 7.11
N VAL A 158 3.45 2.91 6.43
CA VAL A 158 2.05 3.24 6.72
C VAL A 158 1.64 2.80 8.13
N ALA A 159 2.11 1.63 8.61
CA ALA A 159 1.91 1.22 9.99
C ALA A 159 2.53 2.22 10.99
N LEU A 160 3.72 2.75 10.68
CA LEU A 160 4.40 3.77 11.49
C LEU A 160 3.66 5.10 11.47
N LEU A 161 3.07 5.52 10.34
CA LEU A 161 2.22 6.71 10.25
C LEU A 161 0.98 6.59 11.16
N TYR A 162 0.27 5.46 11.13
CA TYR A 162 -0.84 5.21 12.06
C TYR A 162 -0.36 5.07 13.51
N GLY A 163 0.82 4.48 13.73
CA GLY A 163 1.45 4.40 15.06
C GLY A 163 1.80 5.77 15.63
N ARG A 164 2.28 6.70 14.78
CA ARG A 164 2.53 8.10 15.15
C ARG A 164 1.25 8.80 15.56
N ALA A 165 0.15 8.57 14.83
CA ALA A 165 -1.17 9.08 15.18
C ALA A 165 -1.67 8.54 16.53
N LEU A 166 -1.48 7.25 16.83
CA LEU A 166 -1.78 6.67 18.15
C LEU A 166 -0.96 7.27 19.28
N LYS A 167 0.32 7.57 19.02
CA LYS A 167 1.17 8.28 19.98
C LYS A 167 0.71 9.73 20.20
N ALA A 168 0.10 10.35 19.19
CA ALA A 168 -0.49 11.69 19.26
C ALA A 168 -1.94 11.70 19.78
N ARG A 169 -2.50 10.57 20.25
CA ARG A 169 -3.94 10.44 20.56
C ARG A 169 -4.48 11.48 21.54
N GLU A 170 -3.68 11.90 22.51
CA GLU A 170 -4.07 12.89 23.52
C GLU A 170 -4.11 14.29 22.90
N ALA A 171 -3.05 14.65 22.16
CA ALA A 171 -2.98 15.89 21.41
C ALA A 171 -4.10 16.00 20.38
N LEU A 172 -4.49 14.89 19.74
CA LEU A 172 -5.58 14.79 18.77
C LEU A 172 -6.97 14.62 19.42
N ARG A 173 -7.04 14.39 20.74
CA ARG A 173 -8.26 14.04 21.49
C ARG A 173 -9.08 12.93 20.82
N LEU A 174 -8.41 11.82 20.49
CA LEU A 174 -9.08 10.66 19.91
C LEU A 174 -9.98 9.99 20.95
N ASN A 175 -11.25 9.79 20.62
CA ASN A 175 -12.15 8.99 21.44
C ASN A 175 -11.82 7.49 21.33
N ASP A 176 -12.45 6.65 22.14
CA ASP A 176 -12.12 5.21 22.19
C ASP A 176 -12.37 4.48 20.86
N LEU A 177 -13.41 4.89 20.11
CA LEU A 177 -13.71 4.35 18.80
C LEU A 177 -12.64 4.74 17.77
N GLU A 178 -12.25 6.01 17.72
CA GLU A 178 -11.18 6.53 16.87
C GLU A 178 -9.85 5.83 17.18
N GLN A 179 -9.53 5.62 18.46
CA GLN A 179 -8.35 4.88 18.88
C GLN A 179 -8.41 3.40 18.43
N LEU A 180 -9.56 2.74 18.57
CA LEU A 180 -9.75 1.36 18.12
C LEU A 180 -9.56 1.24 16.60
N MET A 181 -10.18 2.12 15.81
CA MET A 181 -10.04 2.17 14.35
C MET A 181 -8.59 2.47 13.93
N THR A 182 -7.88 3.29 14.68
CA THR A 182 -6.46 3.57 14.44
C THR A 182 -5.60 2.33 14.74
N ARG A 183 -5.86 1.61 15.84
CA ARG A 183 -5.19 0.34 16.17
C ARG A 183 -5.46 -0.75 15.14
N GLN A 184 -6.68 -0.80 14.60
CA GLN A 184 -7.02 -1.70 13.49
C GLN A 184 -6.14 -1.41 12.28
N ALA A 185 -6.00 -0.15 11.90
CA ALA A 185 -5.17 0.25 10.77
C ALA A 185 -3.70 -0.10 11.00
N VAL A 186 -3.14 0.13 12.19
CA VAL A 186 -1.78 -0.34 12.54
C VAL A 186 -1.65 -1.84 12.35
N THR A 187 -2.57 -2.61 12.93
CA THR A 187 -2.52 -4.08 12.90
C THR A 187 -2.61 -4.64 11.49
N ALA A 188 -3.51 -4.11 10.66
CA ALA A 188 -3.64 -4.51 9.26
C ALA A 188 -2.34 -4.28 8.48
N HIS A 189 -1.71 -3.11 8.65
CA HIS A 189 -0.46 -2.80 7.95
C HIS A 189 0.75 -3.58 8.49
N VAL A 190 0.78 -3.90 9.78
CA VAL A 190 1.80 -4.81 10.36
C VAL A 190 1.67 -6.22 9.79
N ILE A 191 0.45 -6.75 9.65
CA ILE A 191 0.23 -8.06 9.02
C ILE A 191 0.71 -8.03 7.56
N MET A 192 0.36 -7.00 6.80
CA MET A 192 0.85 -6.85 5.43
C MET A 192 2.38 -6.78 5.36
N ALA A 193 3.01 -6.01 6.25
CA ALA A 193 4.47 -5.94 6.32
C ALA A 193 5.10 -7.30 6.66
N GLY A 194 4.51 -8.02 7.62
CA GLY A 194 4.91 -9.38 7.98
C GLY A 194 4.78 -10.36 6.81
N THR A 195 3.71 -10.28 6.01
CA THR A 195 3.54 -11.08 4.79
C THR A 195 4.63 -10.81 3.77
N GLY A 196 4.95 -9.52 3.52
CA GLY A 196 6.02 -9.14 2.61
C GLY A 196 7.39 -9.61 3.08
N LEU A 197 7.67 -9.48 4.38
CA LEU A 197 8.91 -9.95 4.99
C LEU A 197 9.02 -11.48 4.90
N ALA A 198 7.96 -12.22 5.21
CA ALA A 198 7.93 -13.67 5.11
C ALA A 198 8.16 -14.15 3.67
N SER A 199 7.54 -13.48 2.68
CA SER A 199 7.77 -13.73 1.26
C SER A 199 9.24 -13.52 0.90
N ALA A 200 9.83 -12.37 1.25
CA ALA A 200 11.23 -12.06 0.97
C ALA A 200 12.21 -13.05 1.63
N LEU A 201 12.00 -13.39 2.90
CA LEU A 201 12.84 -14.35 3.62
C LEU A 201 12.74 -15.74 3.01
N CYS A 202 11.54 -16.20 2.64
CA CYS A 202 11.37 -17.49 1.98
C CYS A 202 12.01 -17.51 0.59
N ALA A 203 11.91 -16.42 -0.16
CA ALA A 203 12.56 -16.28 -1.46
C ALA A 203 14.10 -16.28 -1.36
N TRP A 204 14.64 -15.70 -0.29
CA TRP A 204 16.07 -15.55 -0.08
C TRP A 204 16.73 -16.79 0.54
N LEU A 205 16.08 -17.41 1.53
CA LEU A 205 16.68 -18.47 2.35
C LEU A 205 16.41 -19.88 1.80
N LEU A 206 15.29 -20.10 1.10
CA LEU A 206 14.91 -21.43 0.62
C LEU A 206 15.58 -21.75 -0.73
N PRO A 207 15.80 -23.05 -1.03
CA PRO A 207 16.24 -23.47 -2.36
C PRO A 207 15.29 -22.99 -3.46
N VAL A 208 15.80 -22.71 -4.66
CA VAL A 208 15.05 -22.13 -5.80
C VAL A 208 13.70 -22.80 -6.06
N ARG A 209 13.64 -24.14 -5.96
CA ARG A 209 12.42 -24.94 -6.14
C ARG A 209 11.26 -24.51 -5.24
N TRP A 210 11.56 -23.94 -4.07
CA TRP A 210 10.61 -23.43 -3.09
C TRP A 210 10.55 -21.90 -3.10
N GLY A 211 11.71 -21.24 -3.23
CA GLY A 211 11.83 -19.77 -3.23
C GLY A 211 11.01 -19.10 -4.35
N MET A 212 10.85 -19.75 -5.51
CA MET A 212 10.02 -19.25 -6.60
C MET A 212 8.51 -19.22 -6.30
N TRP A 213 8.06 -19.90 -5.24
CA TRP A 213 6.66 -19.91 -4.79
C TRP A 213 6.39 -18.90 -3.67
N SER A 214 7.37 -18.09 -3.29
CA SER A 214 7.24 -17.08 -2.24
C SER A 214 6.17 -16.01 -2.52
N GLY A 215 5.80 -15.79 -3.79
CA GLY A 215 4.67 -14.93 -4.15
C GLY A 215 3.31 -15.39 -3.59
N PHE A 216 3.16 -16.68 -3.23
CA PHE A 216 1.89 -17.19 -2.68
C PHE A 216 1.61 -16.73 -1.25
N PHE A 217 2.60 -16.17 -0.54
CA PHE A 217 2.35 -15.51 0.75
C PHE A 217 1.33 -14.37 0.61
N TYR A 218 1.31 -13.63 -0.51
CA TYR A 218 0.36 -12.56 -0.73
C TYR A 218 -1.09 -13.05 -0.89
N ALA A 219 -1.29 -14.32 -1.25
CA ALA A 219 -2.61 -14.94 -1.33
C ALA A 219 -3.26 -15.14 0.05
N THR A 220 -2.54 -14.95 1.16
CA THR A 220 -3.14 -14.94 2.50
C THR A 220 -3.87 -13.63 2.81
N LEU A 221 -3.51 -12.52 2.15
CA LEU A 221 -4.06 -11.20 2.45
C LEU A 221 -5.58 -11.09 2.27
N PRO A 222 -6.20 -11.67 1.22
CA PRO A 222 -7.67 -11.73 1.08
C PRO A 222 -8.38 -12.45 2.23
N VAL A 223 -7.68 -13.27 3.02
CA VAL A 223 -8.24 -13.95 4.20
C VAL A 223 -7.89 -13.19 5.47
N THR A 224 -6.63 -12.82 5.67
CA THR A 224 -6.19 -12.16 6.90
C THR A 224 -6.78 -10.76 7.06
N MET A 225 -6.94 -9.99 5.98
CA MET A 225 -7.48 -8.63 6.04
C MET A 225 -8.95 -8.60 6.48
N PRO A 226 -9.89 -9.34 5.85
CA PRO A 226 -11.27 -9.37 6.32
C PRO A 226 -11.43 -9.92 7.73
N LEU A 227 -10.66 -10.95 8.11
CA LEU A 227 -10.70 -11.49 9.48
C LEU A 227 -10.33 -10.41 10.51
N THR A 228 -9.26 -9.65 10.27
CA THR A 228 -8.94 -8.52 11.15
C THR A 228 -10.03 -7.45 11.15
N ALA A 229 -10.64 -7.16 9.99
CA ALA A 229 -11.74 -6.20 9.93
C ALA A 229 -12.95 -6.63 10.77
N ILE A 230 -13.38 -7.88 10.65
CA ILE A 230 -14.50 -8.45 11.41
C ILE A 230 -14.22 -8.43 12.92
N LEU A 231 -13.00 -8.81 13.32
CA LEU A 231 -12.61 -8.82 14.74
C LEU A 231 -12.65 -7.42 15.37
N TYR A 232 -12.25 -6.39 14.63
CA TYR A 232 -12.29 -5.01 15.10
C TYR A 232 -13.69 -4.38 15.01
N GLU A 233 -14.48 -4.70 14.00
CA GLU A 233 -15.88 -4.23 13.92
C GLU A 233 -16.69 -4.74 15.11
N ARG A 234 -16.56 -6.02 15.46
CA ARG A 234 -17.20 -6.60 16.67
C ARG A 234 -16.80 -5.87 17.96
N ARG A 235 -15.56 -5.36 18.03
CA ARG A 235 -15.10 -4.56 19.18
C ARG A 235 -15.68 -3.15 19.14
N ALA A 236 -15.80 -2.57 17.95
CA ALA A 236 -16.39 -1.25 17.74
C ALA A 236 -17.89 -1.24 18.08
N GLU A 237 -18.64 -2.28 17.67
CA GLU A 237 -20.05 -2.48 18.02
C GLU A 237 -20.26 -2.50 19.54
N ARG A 238 -19.40 -3.22 20.28
CA ARG A 238 -19.46 -3.26 21.76
C ARG A 238 -19.20 -1.90 22.39
N LEU A 239 -18.28 -1.11 21.85
CA LEU A 239 -18.01 0.24 22.33
C LEU A 239 -19.19 1.18 22.05
N ARG A 240 -19.78 1.12 20.84
CA ARG A 240 -20.96 1.90 20.48
C ARG A 240 -22.18 1.53 21.31
N ALA A 241 -22.30 0.27 21.73
CA ALA A 241 -23.41 -0.18 22.59
C ALA A 241 -23.23 0.20 24.07
N ALA A 242 -22.01 0.57 24.49
CA ALA A 242 -21.68 0.93 25.86
C ALA A 242 -21.62 2.46 26.11
N SER A 243 -21.66 3.27 25.04
CA SER A 243 -21.69 4.73 25.05
C SER A 243 -23.11 5.27 24.96
#